data_AF-A0AAD8BWI1-F1
#
_entry.id   AF-A0AAD8BWI1-F1
#
_cell.length_a   1.000
_cell.length_b   1.000
_cell.length_c   1.000
_cell.angle_alpha   90.00
_cell.angle_beta   90.00
_cell.angle_gamma   90.00
#
_symmetry.space_group_name_H-M   'P 1'
#
loop_
_entity.id
_entity.type
_entity.pdbx_description
1 polymer ?
#
loop_
_entity_poly.entity_id
_entity_poly.type
_entity_poly.pdbx_seq_one_letter_code
_entity_poly.pdbx_strand_id
1 'polypeptide(L)'
;MRSMKTDNNLNTTSVAILVEDFEETVIDILEKVLSCALIQVSALVGVVCSSVSILVLSEFNYKERNANIMLLSLSAADLIFCLTVPIGHFSCILQHMLDIESFRTVNVNILFAFSTIARLFYSSSIIMGDVIAMERFFSLSPATVITPFRFKMVSVLVYVLNFALFCPAMFSFR
;
A
#
# COMPACT_ATOMS: atom_id res chain seq x y z
N MET A 1 -16.02 -64.50 -25.65
CA MET A 1 -16.71 -63.43 -24.92
C MET A 1 -15.66 -62.53 -24.29
N ARG A 2 -15.25 -61.46 -24.98
CA ARG A 2 -14.24 -60.52 -24.50
C ARG A 2 -14.94 -59.21 -24.16
N SER A 3 -14.65 -58.77 -22.95
CA SER A 3 -15.10 -57.55 -22.28
C SER A 3 -15.11 -56.32 -23.17
N MET A 4 -16.22 -55.60 -23.16
CA MET A 4 -16.38 -54.25 -23.72
C MET A 4 -16.95 -53.40 -22.58
N LYS A 5 -16.05 -52.75 -21.82
CA LYS A 5 -16.39 -51.92 -20.66
C LYS A 5 -15.28 -50.89 -20.45
N THR A 6 -15.08 -50.00 -21.43
CA THR A 6 -13.96 -49.05 -21.40
C THR A 6 -14.28 -47.68 -22.02
N ASP A 7 -15.51 -47.16 -21.90
CA ASP A 7 -15.85 -45.83 -22.45
C ASP A 7 -16.44 -44.84 -21.41
N ASN A 8 -16.86 -45.30 -20.23
CA ASN A 8 -17.54 -44.41 -19.25
C ASN A 8 -16.59 -43.63 -18.32
N ASN A 9 -15.29 -43.95 -18.28
CA ASN A 9 -14.35 -43.32 -17.35
C ASN A 9 -13.73 -42.02 -17.90
N LEU A 10 -13.88 -41.71 -19.19
CA LEU A 10 -13.28 -40.51 -19.80
C LEU A 10 -14.14 -39.25 -19.62
N ASN A 11 -15.46 -39.42 -19.48
CA ASN A 11 -16.39 -38.30 -19.24
C ASN A 11 -16.42 -37.87 -17.77
N THR A 12 -16.10 -38.77 -16.84
CA THR A 12 -16.11 -38.45 -15.41
C THR A 12 -14.88 -37.66 -15.00
N THR A 13 -13.71 -37.93 -15.59
CA THR A 13 -12.48 -37.16 -15.38
C THR A 13 -12.54 -35.77 -16.01
N SER A 14 -13.13 -35.63 -17.20
CA SER A 14 -13.29 -34.29 -17.82
C SER A 14 -14.28 -33.40 -17.08
N VAL A 15 -15.33 -33.96 -16.48
CA VAL A 15 -16.25 -33.21 -15.60
C VAL A 15 -15.59 -32.86 -14.26
N ALA A 16 -14.78 -33.76 -13.67
CA ALA A 16 -14.03 -33.45 -12.45
C ALA A 16 -13.01 -32.32 -12.64
N ILE A 17 -12.28 -32.32 -13.76
CA ILE A 17 -11.34 -31.25 -14.13
C ILE A 17 -12.09 -29.92 -14.33
N LEU A 18 -13.24 -29.92 -14.99
CA LEU A 18 -14.06 -28.72 -15.16
C LEU A 18 -14.64 -28.19 -13.83
N VAL A 19 -14.89 -29.05 -12.85
CA VAL A 19 -15.36 -28.65 -11.52
C VAL A 19 -14.21 -28.09 -10.68
N GLU A 20 -13.02 -28.70 -10.73
CA GLU A 20 -11.82 -28.16 -10.08
C GLU A 20 -11.41 -26.81 -10.69
N ASP A 21 -11.39 -26.68 -12.02
CA ASP A 21 -11.11 -25.42 -12.71
C ASP A 21 -12.12 -24.31 -12.35
N PHE A 22 -13.39 -24.69 -12.14
CA PHE A 22 -14.44 -23.76 -11.75
C PHE A 22 -14.30 -23.31 -10.29
N GLU A 23 -13.98 -24.23 -9.37
CA GLU A 23 -13.72 -23.89 -7.97
C GLU A 23 -12.50 -22.97 -7.82
N GLU A 24 -11.39 -23.25 -8.51
CA GLU A 24 -10.20 -22.40 -8.50
C GLU A 24 -10.50 -20.98 -9.02
N THR A 25 -11.24 -20.88 -10.13
CA THR A 25 -11.61 -19.58 -10.71
C THR A 25 -12.49 -18.76 -9.77
N VAL A 26 -13.45 -19.39 -9.07
CA VAL A 26 -14.33 -18.71 -8.12
C VAL A 26 -13.55 -18.25 -6.88
N ILE A 27 -12.63 -19.08 -6.37
CA ILE A 27 -11.76 -18.73 -5.24
C ILE A 27 -10.88 -17.52 -5.61
N ASP A 28 -10.28 -17.51 -6.79
CA ASP A 28 -9.44 -16.42 -7.30
C ASP A 28 -10.20 -15.09 -7.41
N ILE A 29 -11.44 -15.14 -7.92
CA ILE A 29 -12.29 -13.96 -8.03
C ILE A 29 -12.67 -13.45 -6.63
N LEU A 30 -13.03 -14.36 -5.72
CA LEU A 30 -13.39 -14.01 -4.35
C LEU A 30 -12.22 -13.37 -3.60
N GLU A 31 -11.01 -13.93 -3.74
CA GLU A 31 -9.79 -13.38 -3.13
C GLU A 31 -9.50 -11.97 -3.65
N LYS A 32 -9.59 -11.75 -4.98
CA LYS A 32 -9.39 -10.43 -5.59
C LYS A 32 -10.42 -9.41 -5.12
N VAL A 33 -11.69 -9.78 -5.07
CA VAL A 33 -12.78 -8.90 -4.61
C VAL A 33 -12.61 -8.56 -3.13
N LEU A 34 -12.31 -9.56 -2.29
CA LEU A 34 -12.10 -9.36 -0.86
C LEU A 34 -10.88 -8.48 -0.60
N SER A 35 -9.76 -8.75 -1.27
CA SER A 35 -8.54 -7.94 -1.18
C SER A 35 -8.80 -6.49 -1.59
N CYS A 36 -9.53 -6.27 -2.70
CA CYS A 36 -9.89 -4.92 -3.12
C CYS A 36 -10.79 -4.21 -2.09
N ALA A 37 -11.82 -4.88 -1.59
CA ALA A 37 -12.74 -4.32 -0.60
C ALA A 37 -11.99 -3.94 0.69
N LEU A 38 -11.13 -4.84 1.20
CA LEU A 38 -10.30 -4.58 2.38
C LEU A 38 -9.36 -3.39 2.16
N ILE A 39 -8.73 -3.29 0.99
CA ILE A 39 -7.86 -2.17 0.64
C ILE A 39 -8.64 -0.86 0.60
N GLN A 40 -9.82 -0.82 -0.02
CA GLN A 40 -10.64 0.40 -0.07
C GLN A 40 -11.13 0.84 1.31
N VAL A 41 -11.60 -0.10 2.13
CA VAL A 41 -12.04 0.19 3.50
C VAL A 41 -10.87 0.68 4.35
N SER A 42 -9.72 0.02 4.28
CA SER A 42 -8.52 0.43 5.03
C SER A 42 -8.01 1.81 4.59
N ALA A 43 -8.02 2.10 3.28
CA ALA A 43 -7.68 3.40 2.73
C ALA A 43 -8.65 4.49 3.19
N LEU A 44 -9.96 4.21 3.19
CA LEU A 44 -10.97 5.17 3.67
C LEU A 44 -10.77 5.51 5.15
N VAL A 45 -10.57 4.49 5.99
CA VAL A 45 -10.27 4.68 7.42
C VAL A 45 -8.98 5.48 7.59
N GLY A 46 -7.93 5.14 6.84
CA GLY A 46 -6.65 5.85 6.87
C GLY A 46 -6.77 7.31 6.47
N VAL A 47 -7.52 7.63 5.41
CA VAL A 47 -7.78 9.02 4.97
C VAL A 47 -8.52 9.80 6.04
N VAL A 48 -9.58 9.23 6.64
CA VAL A 48 -10.37 9.89 7.68
C VAL A 48 -9.50 10.16 8.92
N CYS A 49 -8.80 9.15 9.42
CA CYS A 49 -7.92 9.28 10.60
C CYS A 49 -6.79 10.29 10.37
N SER A 50 -6.14 10.24 9.21
CA SER A 50 -5.04 11.16 8.86
C SER A 50 -5.55 12.59 8.71
N SER A 51 -6.72 12.77 8.11
CA SER A 51 -7.35 14.09 7.92
C SER A 51 -7.75 14.71 9.26
N VAL A 52 -8.39 13.93 10.15
CA VAL A 52 -8.69 14.37 11.52
C VAL A 52 -7.41 14.73 12.28
N SER A 53 -6.35 13.93 12.15
CA SER A 53 -5.06 14.20 12.80
C SER A 53 -4.45 15.52 12.32
N ILE A 54 -4.45 15.76 11.00
CA ILE A 54 -3.99 17.03 10.41
C ILE A 54 -4.82 18.20 10.91
N LEU A 55 -6.15 18.08 10.94
CA LEU A 55 -7.06 19.13 11.43
C LEU A 55 -6.77 19.49 12.89
N VAL A 56 -6.72 18.49 13.77
CA VAL A 56 -6.42 18.68 15.20
C VAL A 56 -5.03 19.30 15.38
N LEU A 57 -4.01 18.79 14.69
CA LEU A 57 -2.65 19.35 14.76
C LEU A 57 -2.58 20.77 14.19
N SER A 58 -3.47 21.11 13.26
CA SER A 58 -3.53 22.44 12.67
C SER A 58 -4.20 23.48 13.57
N GLU A 59 -5.24 23.08 14.31
CA GLU A 59 -5.97 23.98 15.21
C GLU A 59 -5.22 24.21 16.53
N PHE A 60 -4.53 23.19 17.08
CA PHE A 60 -3.91 23.25 18.41
C PHE A 60 -2.46 23.77 18.44
N ASN A 61 -2.14 24.74 17.57
CA ASN A 61 -0.93 25.57 17.63
C ASN A 61 0.40 24.78 17.60
N TYR A 62 0.86 24.48 16.38
CA TYR A 62 2.10 23.78 15.96
C TYR A 62 3.43 24.20 16.62
N LYS A 63 3.46 25.26 17.44
CA LYS A 63 4.69 25.91 17.91
C LYS A 63 5.29 25.31 19.19
N GLU A 64 4.55 24.56 19.99
CA GLU A 64 5.00 24.22 21.35
C GLU A 64 5.71 22.86 21.50
N ARG A 65 5.56 21.90 20.57
CA ARG A 65 6.25 20.60 20.64
C ARG A 65 6.70 20.08 19.28
N ASN A 66 7.98 19.68 19.21
CA ASN A 66 8.60 19.06 18.03
C ASN A 66 7.87 17.79 17.58
N ALA A 67 7.37 17.02 18.53
CA ALA A 67 6.57 15.83 18.26
C ALA A 67 5.32 16.14 17.40
N ASN A 68 4.73 17.34 17.52
CA ASN A 68 3.55 17.71 16.73
C ASN A 68 3.90 17.93 15.26
N ILE A 69 5.08 18.52 14.96
CA ILE A 69 5.56 18.68 13.59
C ILE A 69 5.81 17.31 12.94
N MET A 70 6.36 16.38 13.71
CA MET A 70 6.63 15.02 13.22
C MET A 70 5.34 14.24 12.98
N LEU A 71 4.39 14.30 13.93
CA LEU A 71 3.06 13.70 13.77
C LEU A 71 2.30 14.28 12.58
N LEU A 72 2.45 15.58 12.30
CA LEU A 72 1.86 16.20 11.12
C LEU A 72 2.49 15.63 9.83
N SER A 73 3.81 15.50 9.79
CA SER A 73 4.50 14.92 8.63
C SER A 73 4.15 13.44 8.40
N LEU A 74 3.97 12.68 9.48
CA LEU A 74 3.51 11.30 9.43
C LEU A 74 2.07 11.23 8.91
N SER A 75 1.16 12.04 9.46
CA SER A 75 -0.24 12.09 9.01
C SER A 75 -0.36 12.51 7.54
N ALA A 76 0.50 13.41 7.06
CA ALA A 76 0.55 13.78 5.65
C ALA A 76 1.07 12.64 4.76
N ALA A 77 2.10 11.91 5.20
CA ALA A 77 2.61 10.73 4.49
C ALA A 77 1.55 9.62 4.41
N ASP A 78 0.86 9.34 5.53
CA ASP A 78 -0.22 8.36 5.61
C ASP A 78 -1.41 8.75 4.71
N LEU A 79 -1.75 10.04 4.65
CA LEU A 79 -2.79 10.54 3.73
C LEU A 79 -2.42 10.28 2.26
N ILE A 80 -1.20 10.61 1.86
CA ILE A 80 -0.72 10.39 0.48
C ILE A 80 -0.67 8.89 0.18
N PHE A 81 -0.21 8.07 1.12
CA PHE A 81 -0.24 6.61 0.99
C PHE A 81 -1.67 6.09 0.79
N CYS A 82 -2.60 6.47 1.67
CA CYS A 82 -3.99 6.00 1.60
C CYS A 82 -4.72 6.48 0.34
N LEU A 83 -4.30 7.61 -0.25
CA LEU A 83 -4.83 8.08 -1.54
C LEU A 83 -4.24 7.33 -2.75
N THR A 84 -2.97 6.96 -2.69
CA THR A 84 -2.25 6.34 -3.83
C THR A 84 -2.54 4.85 -3.99
N VAL A 85 -2.72 4.11 -2.87
CA VAL A 85 -3.03 2.67 -2.88
C VAL A 85 -4.31 2.30 -3.65
N PRO A 86 -5.48 2.92 -3.42
CA PRO A 86 -6.71 2.55 -4.13
C PRO A 86 -6.64 2.87 -5.62
N ILE A 87 -5.92 3.92 -6.03
CA ILE A 87 -5.73 4.29 -7.45
C ILE A 87 -4.98 3.17 -8.20
N GLY A 88 -3.97 2.58 -7.55
CA GLY A 88 -3.23 1.45 -8.11
C GLY A 88 -4.12 0.22 -8.33
N HIS A 89 -4.92 -0.15 -7.33
CA HIS A 89 -5.81 -1.31 -7.41
C HIS A 89 -7.00 -1.11 -8.35
N PHE A 90 -7.57 0.10 -8.42
CA PHE A 90 -8.68 0.42 -9.30
C PHE A 90 -8.30 0.24 -10.78
N SER A 91 -7.07 0.64 -11.14
CA SER A 91 -6.55 0.52 -12.49
C SER A 91 -6.37 -0.95 -12.93
N CYS A 92 -6.07 -1.86 -12.00
CA CYS A 92 -5.98 -3.31 -12.27
C CYS A 92 -7.34 -3.92 -12.59
N ILE A 93 -8.38 -3.52 -11.84
CA ILE A 93 -9.77 -3.97 -12.07
C ILE A 93 -10.28 -3.44 -13.41
N LEU A 94 -10.00 -2.17 -13.72
CA LEU A 94 -10.41 -1.57 -14.98
C LEU A 94 -9.79 -2.26 -16.19
N GLN A 95 -8.52 -2.67 -16.09
CA GLN A 95 -7.86 -3.46 -17.14
C GLN A 95 -8.53 -4.82 -17.35
N HIS A 96 -8.94 -5.49 -16.27
CA HIS A 96 -9.62 -6.78 -16.36
C HIS A 96 -11.03 -6.66 -16.96
N MET A 97 -11.74 -5.55 -16.72
CA MET A 97 -13.13 -5.36 -17.15
C MET A 97 -13.29 -4.77 -18.54
N LEU A 98 -12.33 -3.95 -19.02
CA LEU A 98 -12.49 -3.22 -20.29
C LEU A 98 -11.74 -3.80 -21.48
N ASP A 99 -10.74 -4.68 -21.31
CA ASP A 99 -10.02 -5.38 -22.40
C ASP A 99 -9.59 -4.49 -23.61
N ILE A 100 -9.28 -3.20 -23.36
CA ILE A 100 -8.81 -2.28 -24.41
C ILE A 100 -7.27 -2.26 -24.41
N GLU A 101 -6.65 -2.84 -25.44
CA GLU A 101 -5.18 -2.94 -25.59
C GLU A 101 -4.45 -1.58 -25.59
N SER A 102 -5.07 -0.50 -26.11
CA SER A 102 -4.44 0.82 -26.18
C SER A 102 -4.31 1.52 -24.83
N PHE A 103 -5.07 1.10 -23.82
CA PHE A 103 -4.92 1.56 -22.43
C PHE A 103 -3.77 0.86 -21.70
N ARG A 104 -3.18 -0.20 -22.25
CA ARG A 104 -2.24 -1.07 -21.51
C ARG A 104 -0.89 -0.39 -21.24
N THR A 105 -0.28 0.26 -22.22
CA THR A 105 1.09 0.79 -22.09
C THR A 105 1.17 2.07 -21.26
N VAL A 106 0.23 3.00 -21.43
CA VAL A 106 0.20 4.24 -20.64
C VAL A 106 -0.21 3.96 -19.19
N ASN A 107 -1.12 3.01 -18.96
CA ASN A 107 -1.48 2.62 -17.60
C ASN A 107 -0.34 1.94 -16.87
N VAL A 108 0.49 1.10 -17.52
CA VAL A 108 1.57 0.37 -16.80
C VAL A 108 2.60 1.32 -16.18
N ASN A 109 3.03 2.37 -16.89
CA ASN A 109 3.99 3.33 -16.35
C ASN A 109 3.38 4.16 -15.21
N ILE A 110 2.11 4.56 -15.34
CA ILE A 110 1.39 5.32 -14.32
C ILE A 110 1.13 4.45 -13.08
N LEU A 111 0.64 3.22 -13.26
CA LEU A 111 0.47 2.20 -12.22
C LEU A 111 1.76 1.95 -11.47
N PHE A 112 2.86 1.76 -12.20
CA PHE A 112 4.17 1.52 -11.61
C PHE A 112 4.67 2.72 -10.81
N ALA A 113 4.49 3.94 -11.33
CA ALA A 113 4.82 5.17 -10.61
C ALA A 113 4.00 5.29 -9.32
N PHE A 114 2.68 5.10 -9.37
CA PHE A 114 1.81 5.13 -8.17
C PHE A 114 2.17 4.04 -7.16
N SER A 115 2.45 2.82 -7.62
CA SER A 115 2.91 1.72 -6.76
C SER A 115 4.25 2.05 -6.08
N THR A 116 5.19 2.62 -6.83
CA THR A 116 6.50 3.00 -6.29
C THR A 116 6.37 4.14 -5.28
N ILE A 117 5.55 5.14 -5.58
CA ILE A 117 5.22 6.25 -4.68
C ILE A 117 4.56 5.72 -3.40
N ALA A 118 3.57 4.82 -3.52
CA ALA A 118 2.91 4.22 -2.36
C ALA A 118 3.90 3.46 -1.47
N ARG A 119 4.83 2.70 -2.05
CA ARG A 119 5.89 1.99 -1.30
C ARG A 119 6.85 2.95 -0.61
N LEU A 120 7.21 4.06 -1.26
CA LEU A 120 8.09 5.09 -0.69
C LEU A 120 7.45 5.73 0.54
N PHE A 121 6.17 6.12 0.44
CA PHE A 121 5.44 6.71 1.55
C PHE A 121 5.21 5.69 2.67
N TYR A 122 4.86 4.45 2.34
CA TYR A 122 4.72 3.37 3.32
C TYR A 122 6.01 3.13 4.14
N SER A 123 7.15 3.01 3.47
CA SER A 123 8.46 2.87 4.12
C SER A 123 8.78 4.07 5.01
N SER A 124 8.48 5.27 4.52
CA SER A 124 8.69 6.52 5.28
C SER A 124 7.82 6.57 6.53
N SER A 125 6.54 6.17 6.44
CA SER A 125 5.61 6.13 7.58
C SER A 125 6.08 5.15 8.66
N ILE A 126 6.56 3.96 8.31
CA ILE A 126 7.11 3.00 9.28
C ILE A 126 8.30 3.59 10.01
N ILE A 127 9.29 4.09 9.27
CA ILE A 127 10.52 4.64 9.87
C ILE A 127 10.20 5.86 10.74
N MET A 128 9.27 6.72 10.32
CA MET A 128 8.82 7.84 11.14
C MET A 128 8.09 7.38 12.40
N GLY A 129 7.21 6.37 12.30
CA GLY A 129 6.55 5.77 13.45
C GLY A 129 7.55 5.25 14.48
N ASP A 130 8.59 4.55 14.02
CA ASP A 130 9.66 4.03 14.86
C ASP A 130 10.45 5.14 15.55
N VAL A 131 10.79 6.22 14.82
CA VAL A 131 11.51 7.36 15.40
C VAL A 131 10.66 8.07 16.46
N ILE A 132 9.35 8.22 16.25
CA ILE A 132 8.44 8.78 17.26
C ILE A 132 8.37 7.85 18.48
N ALA A 133 8.28 6.54 18.28
CA ALA A 133 8.25 5.57 19.37
C ALA A 133 9.55 5.63 20.20
N MET A 134 10.71 5.71 19.54
CA MET A 134 11.99 5.89 20.20
C MET A 134 12.06 7.22 20.95
N GLU A 135 11.60 8.34 20.36
CA GLU A 135 11.54 9.64 21.06
C GLU A 135 10.75 9.52 22.37
N ARG A 136 9.58 8.87 22.33
CA ARG A 136 8.73 8.68 23.53
C ARG A 136 9.40 7.79 24.57
N PHE A 137 10.11 6.75 24.14
CA PHE A 137 10.84 5.86 25.04
C PHE A 137 12.02 6.59 25.73
N PHE A 138 12.80 7.35 24.97
CA PHE A 138 13.94 8.11 25.51
C PHE A 138 13.52 9.33 26.34
N SER A 139 12.36 9.93 26.06
CA SER A 139 11.80 11.03 26.86
C SER A 139 11.49 10.64 28.32
N LEU A 140 11.40 9.34 28.63
CA LEU A 140 11.22 8.85 30.00
C LEU A 140 12.54 8.84 30.79
N SER A 141 13.69 8.95 30.11
CA SER A 141 15.00 9.01 30.76
C SER A 141 15.46 10.46 30.92
N PRO A 142 15.74 10.94 32.14
CA PRO A 142 16.14 12.33 32.39
C PRO A 142 17.53 12.71 31.83
N ALA A 143 18.26 11.76 31.24
CA ALA A 143 19.65 11.94 30.81
C ALA A 143 19.84 12.46 29.37
N THR A 144 18.78 12.53 28.55
CA THR A 144 18.92 12.83 27.11
C THR A 144 18.25 14.13 26.69
N VAL A 145 19.07 15.15 26.42
CA VAL A 145 18.66 16.40 25.76
C VAL A 145 18.53 16.13 24.26
N ILE A 146 17.36 15.69 23.81
CA ILE A 146 17.09 15.56 22.38
C ILE A 146 16.65 16.91 21.82
N THR A 147 17.43 17.45 20.88
CA THR A 147 17.20 18.78 20.31
C THR A 147 16.29 18.74 19.07
N PRO A 148 15.37 19.72 18.90
CA PRO A 148 14.43 19.81 17.78
C PRO A 148 15.08 19.65 16.40
N PHE A 149 16.27 20.22 16.28
CA PHE A 149 17.02 20.30 15.04
C PHE A 149 17.45 18.91 14.54
N ARG A 150 17.85 18.02 15.46
CA ARG A 150 18.28 16.66 15.12
C ARG A 150 17.13 15.85 14.56
N PHE A 151 15.92 15.99 15.13
CA PHE A 151 14.73 15.32 14.61
C PHE A 151 14.32 15.80 13.22
N LYS A 152 14.38 17.10 12.97
CA LYS A 152 14.08 17.65 11.64
C LYS A 152 15.07 17.14 10.59
N MET A 153 16.36 17.07 10.93
CA MET A 153 17.39 16.47 10.10
C MET A 153 17.13 14.99 9.82
N VAL A 154 16.76 14.21 10.85
CA VAL A 154 16.45 12.78 10.70
C VAL A 154 15.25 12.59 9.76
N SER A 155 14.17 13.34 9.94
CA SER A 155 12.99 13.28 9.06
C SER A 155 13.35 13.56 7.60
N VAL A 156 14.13 14.62 7.33
CA VAL A 156 14.59 14.94 5.96
C VAL A 156 15.49 13.83 5.41
N LEU A 157 16.40 13.30 6.23
CA LEU A 157 17.31 12.23 5.83
C LEU A 157 16.55 10.94 5.48
N VAL A 158 15.51 10.59 6.23
CA VAL A 158 14.64 9.45 5.94
C VAL A 158 13.96 9.61 4.58
N TYR A 159 13.42 10.79 4.27
CA TYR A 159 12.81 11.03 2.95
C TYR A 159 13.83 10.96 1.82
N VAL A 160 15.01 11.58 1.98
CA VAL A 160 16.06 11.58 0.96
C VAL A 160 16.58 10.15 0.72
N LEU A 161 16.78 9.37 1.78
CA LEU A 161 17.31 8.01 1.70
C LEU A 161 16.28 7.05 1.10
N ASN A 162 15.01 7.16 1.48
CA ASN A 162 13.92 6.42 0.82
C ASN A 162 13.82 6.80 -0.66
N PHE A 163 13.88 8.09 -1.00
CA PHE A 163 13.88 8.52 -2.40
C PHE A 163 15.05 7.94 -3.18
N ALA A 164 16.26 7.95 -2.62
CA ALA A 164 17.45 7.36 -3.24
C ALA A 164 17.33 5.84 -3.42
N LEU A 165 16.74 5.11 -2.46
CA LEU A 165 16.52 3.66 -2.54
C LEU A 165 15.48 3.27 -3.59
N PHE A 166 14.41 4.06 -3.74
CA PHE A 166 13.34 3.79 -4.72
C PHE A 166 13.57 4.43 -6.09
N CYS A 167 14.56 5.33 -6.21
CA CYS A 167 14.97 5.96 -7.47
C CYS A 167 15.35 4.94 -8.57
N PRO A 168 16.16 3.89 -8.32
CA PRO A 168 16.48 2.87 -9.32
C PRO A 168 15.24 2.14 -9.86
N ALA A 169 14.24 1.90 -8.99
CA ALA A 169 13.00 1.25 -9.40
C ALA A 169 12.27 2.08 -10.47
N MET A 170 12.29 3.42 -10.36
CA MET A 170 11.69 4.34 -11.34
C MET A 170 12.40 4.34 -12.70
N PHE A 171 13.69 4.05 -12.74
CA PHE A 171 14.50 4.09 -13.98
C PHE A 171 14.70 2.72 -14.64
N SER A 172 14.43 1.61 -13.94
CA SER A 172 14.65 0.25 -14.47
C SER A 172 13.60 -0.20 -15.50
N PHE A 173 12.55 0.59 -15.74
CA PHE A 173 11.46 0.30 -16.69
C PHE A 173 11.61 1.12 -17.98
N ARG A 174 12.73 0.93 -18.69
CA ARG A 174 12.95 1.48 -20.02
C ARG A 174 13.33 0.38 -21.00
#